data_AF-A0A924PR19-F1
#
_entry.id   AF-A0A924PR19-F1
#
_cell.length_a   1.000
_cell.length_b   1.000
_cell.length_c   1.000
_cell.angle_alpha   90.00
_cell.angle_beta   90.00
_cell.angle_gamma   90.00
#
_symmetry.space_group_name_H-M   'P 1'
#
loop_
_entity.id
_entity.type
_entity.pdbx_description
1 polymer ?
#
loop_
_entity_poly.entity_id
_entity_poly.type
_entity_poly.pdbx_seq_one_letter_code
_entity_poly.pdbx_strand_id
1 'polypeptide(L)'
;MCIFYVRFSMCIAEILEVSKALLTPLIALVATYIAWQQWKTNEQKLIFDRYDRRLKVYEEVRKILSIILRDAKASYEDLLKFRTAVSEADFLFGPEIPTYIDEIYKRGVQLQYWSGEYRDSYQPFLEGYDHQKVCDGMHAECNWLVAQFDPAKEKFRKYLDISR
;
A
#
# COMPACT_ATOMS: atom_id res chain seq x y z
N MET A 1 -32.18 68.82 19.72
CA MET A 1 -31.37 68.14 18.69
C MET A 1 -30.10 67.49 19.27
N CYS A 2 -29.30 68.17 20.12
CA CYS A 2 -28.09 67.59 20.74
C CYS A 2 -28.32 66.34 21.63
N ILE A 3 -29.41 66.29 22.41
CA ILE A 3 -29.65 65.17 23.35
C ILE A 3 -29.92 63.85 22.60
N PHE A 4 -30.60 63.92 21.44
CA PHE A 4 -30.83 62.76 20.58
C PHE A 4 -29.53 62.26 19.93
N TYR A 5 -28.64 63.18 19.52
CA TYR A 5 -27.36 62.84 18.89
C TYR A 5 -26.38 62.21 19.88
N VAL A 6 -26.30 62.73 21.11
CA VAL A 6 -25.45 62.17 22.19
C VAL A 6 -25.94 60.78 22.60
N ARG A 7 -27.27 60.59 22.72
CA ARG A 7 -27.86 59.29 23.11
C ARG A 7 -27.71 58.23 22.01
N PHE A 8 -27.78 58.64 20.75
CA PHE A 8 -27.51 57.77 19.59
C PHE A 8 -26.02 57.39 19.49
N SER A 9 -25.11 58.35 19.72
CA SER A 9 -23.67 58.10 19.78
C SER A 9 -23.26 57.16 20.92
N MET A 10 -23.98 57.19 22.05
CA MET A 10 -23.71 56.34 23.21
C MET A 10 -24.16 54.88 22.97
N CYS A 11 -25.34 54.67 22.35
CA CYS A 11 -25.78 53.32 21.93
C CYS A 11 -24.83 52.67 20.93
N ILE A 12 -24.27 53.43 19.98
CA ILE A 12 -23.33 52.89 18.99
C ILE A 12 -22.03 52.43 19.65
N ALA A 13 -21.54 53.17 20.64
CA ALA A 13 -20.34 52.80 21.41
C ALA A 13 -20.57 51.51 22.22
N GLU A 14 -21.73 51.37 22.88
CA GLU A 14 -22.09 50.14 23.60
C GLU A 14 -22.24 48.93 22.67
N ILE A 15 -22.86 49.11 21.50
CA ILE A 15 -22.97 48.03 20.49
C ILE A 15 -21.58 47.62 19.98
N LEU A 16 -20.68 48.58 19.73
CA LEU A 16 -19.30 48.30 19.31
C LEU A 16 -18.49 47.58 20.40
N GLU A 17 -18.65 47.95 21.67
CA GLU A 17 -18.01 47.30 22.81
C GLU A 17 -18.49 45.85 22.97
N VAL A 18 -19.80 45.61 22.93
CA VAL A 18 -20.39 44.27 23.01
C VAL A 18 -19.96 43.39 21.83
N SER A 19 -19.88 43.96 20.62
CA SER A 19 -19.41 43.26 19.41
C SER A 19 -17.95 42.81 19.53
N LYS A 20 -17.09 43.66 20.10
CA LYS A 20 -15.67 43.33 20.37
C LYS A 20 -15.54 42.28 21.47
N ALA A 21 -16.38 42.32 22.50
CA ALA A 21 -16.39 41.35 23.58
C ALA A 21 -16.84 39.94 23.12
N LEU A 22 -17.74 39.87 22.13
CA LEU A 22 -18.22 38.61 21.55
C LEU A 22 -17.27 37.99 20.50
N LEU A 23 -16.34 38.76 19.96
CA LEU A 23 -15.40 38.30 18.93
C LEU A 23 -14.47 37.19 19.44
N THR A 24 -13.90 37.36 20.63
CA THR A 24 -12.99 36.38 21.26
C THR A 24 -13.66 35.03 21.53
N PRO A 25 -14.83 34.95 22.21
CA PRO A 25 -15.50 33.67 22.42
C PRO A 25 -16.01 33.06 21.11
N LEU A 26 -16.43 33.87 20.13
CA LEU A 26 -16.80 33.37 18.80
C LEU A 26 -15.61 32.71 18.10
N ILE A 27 -14.45 33.38 18.08
CA ILE A 27 -13.21 32.81 17.53
C ILE A 27 -12.83 31.52 18.28
N ALA A 28 -12.95 31.50 19.61
CA ALA A 28 -12.67 30.31 20.41
C ALA A 28 -13.60 29.13 20.06
N LEU A 29 -14.90 29.38 19.88
CA LEU A 29 -15.87 28.36 19.45
C LEU A 29 -15.55 27.83 18.05
N VAL A 30 -15.28 28.72 17.10
CA VAL A 30 -14.91 28.35 15.72
C VAL A 30 -13.60 27.56 15.70
N ALA A 31 -12.58 28.01 16.44
CA ALA A 31 -11.30 27.31 16.54
C ALA A 31 -11.47 25.91 17.16
N THR A 32 -12.28 25.78 18.21
CA THR A 32 -12.59 24.48 18.84
C THR A 32 -13.30 23.55 17.85
N TYR A 33 -14.27 24.07 17.08
CA TYR A 33 -14.97 23.30 16.05
C TYR A 33 -14.02 22.84 14.94
N ILE A 34 -13.15 23.73 14.44
CA ILE A 34 -12.14 23.39 13.43
C ILE A 34 -11.18 22.32 13.96
N ALA A 35 -10.71 22.45 15.21
CA ALA A 35 -9.82 21.47 15.81
C ALA A 35 -10.47 20.08 15.92
N TRP A 36 -11.74 20.02 16.30
CA TRP A 36 -12.51 18.77 16.32
C TRP A 36 -12.66 18.16 14.92
N GLN A 37 -12.96 18.98 13.92
CA GLN A 37 -13.07 18.54 12.53
C GLN A 37 -11.72 18.04 11.98
N GLN A 38 -10.62 18.72 12.31
CA GLN A 38 -9.27 18.29 11.94
C GLN A 38 -8.90 16.96 12.58
N TRP A 39 -9.24 16.75 13.85
CA TRP A 39 -9.00 15.48 14.53
C TRP A 39 -9.70 14.32 13.83
N LYS A 40 -10.99 14.48 13.52
CA LYS A 40 -11.77 13.47 12.78
C LYS A 40 -11.21 13.21 11.38
N THR A 41 -10.77 14.26 10.68
CA THR A 41 -10.19 14.13 9.33
C THR A 41 -8.83 13.40 9.36
N ASN A 42 -8.00 13.69 10.37
CA ASN A 42 -6.71 13.05 10.53
C ASN A 42 -6.83 11.55 10.81
N GLU A 43 -7.82 11.13 11.60
CA GLU A 43 -8.09 9.71 11.85
C GLU A 43 -8.44 8.97 10.55
N GLN A 44 -9.34 9.53 9.74
CA GLN A 44 -9.71 8.95 8.44
C GLN A 44 -8.52 8.88 7.49
N LYS A 45 -7.67 9.91 7.49
CA LYS A 45 -6.45 9.95 6.67
C LYS A 45 -5.47 8.85 7.05
N LEU A 46 -5.28 8.57 8.34
CA LEU A 46 -4.40 7.50 8.81
C LEU A 46 -4.90 6.10 8.37
N ILE A 47 -6.21 5.88 8.38
CA ILE A 47 -6.82 4.62 7.91
C ILE A 47 -6.58 4.46 6.41
N PHE A 48 -6.85 5.50 5.62
CA PHE A 48 -6.65 5.49 4.17
C PHE A 48 -5.19 5.28 3.79
N ASP A 49 -4.26 5.97 4.46
CA ASP A 49 -2.82 5.86 4.19
C ASP A 49 -2.29 4.44 4.47
N ARG A 50 -2.76 3.82 5.56
CA ARG A 50 -2.46 2.42 5.86
C ARG A 50 -3.04 1.47 4.80
N TYR A 51 -4.26 1.70 4.37
CA TYR A 51 -4.90 0.90 3.33
C TYR A 51 -4.13 0.99 2.01
N ASP A 52 -3.79 2.21 1.56
CA ASP A 52 -3.05 2.45 0.32
C ASP A 52 -1.68 1.76 0.34
N ARG A 53 -0.93 1.87 1.43
CA ARG A 53 0.34 1.17 1.60
C ARG A 53 0.21 -0.35 1.55
N ARG A 54 -0.84 -0.90 2.16
CA ARG A 54 -1.11 -2.35 2.10
C ARG A 54 -1.53 -2.81 0.71
N LEU A 55 -2.32 -2.00 0.02
CA LEU A 55 -2.78 -2.28 -1.34
C LEU A 55 -1.60 -2.32 -2.31
N LYS A 56 -0.66 -1.37 -2.20
CA LYS A 56 0.57 -1.34 -3.01
C LYS A 56 1.38 -2.63 -2.89
N VAL A 57 1.54 -3.19 -1.69
CA VAL A 57 2.24 -4.48 -1.51
C VAL A 57 1.51 -5.61 -2.24
N TYR A 58 0.18 -5.66 -2.15
CA TYR A 58 -0.62 -6.66 -2.87
C TYR A 58 -0.48 -6.51 -4.40
N GLU A 59 -0.49 -5.28 -4.91
CA GLU A 59 -0.32 -4.99 -6.33
C GLU A 59 1.04 -5.47 -6.84
N GLU A 60 2.12 -5.26 -6.08
CA GLU A 60 3.46 -5.71 -6.46
C GLU A 60 3.59 -7.25 -6.42
N VAL A 61 2.90 -7.93 -5.48
CA VAL A 61 2.76 -9.40 -5.51
C VAL A 61 2.03 -9.85 -6.77
N ARG A 62 0.90 -9.25 -7.11
CA ARG A 62 0.18 -9.61 -8.35
C ARG A 62 1.02 -9.37 -9.59
N LYS A 63 1.79 -8.29 -9.61
CA LYS A 63 2.63 -7.90 -10.74
C LYS A 63 3.72 -8.93 -11.02
N ILE A 64 4.45 -9.38 -9.99
CA ILE A 64 5.47 -10.42 -10.20
C ILE A 64 4.84 -11.74 -10.66
N LEU A 65 3.69 -12.13 -10.08
CA LEU A 65 2.94 -13.32 -10.53
C LEU A 65 2.47 -13.18 -11.99
N SER A 66 2.10 -11.97 -12.42
CA SER A 66 1.67 -11.70 -13.80
C SER A 66 2.82 -11.76 -14.80
N ILE A 67 4.01 -11.31 -14.41
CA ILE A 67 5.23 -11.47 -15.21
C ILE A 67 5.53 -12.96 -15.41
N ILE A 68 5.50 -13.74 -14.33
CA ILE A 68 5.73 -15.19 -14.39
C ILE A 68 4.68 -15.90 -15.23
N LEU A 69 3.39 -15.55 -15.08
CA LEU A 69 2.31 -16.12 -15.89
C LEU A 69 2.51 -15.85 -17.39
N ARG A 70 2.96 -14.66 -17.76
CA ARG A 70 3.15 -14.26 -19.16
C ARG A 70 4.39 -14.89 -19.77
N ASP A 71 5.51 -14.88 -19.05
CA ASP A 71 6.83 -15.17 -19.62
C ASP A 71 7.35 -16.55 -19.20
N ALA A 72 6.66 -17.26 -18.30
CA ALA A 72 7.09 -18.50 -17.64
C ALA A 72 8.47 -18.39 -16.95
N LYS A 73 8.91 -17.16 -16.67
CA LYS A 73 10.18 -16.80 -16.02
C LYS A 73 10.05 -15.46 -15.32
N ALA A 74 11.00 -15.16 -14.45
CA ALA A 74 11.16 -13.83 -13.86
C ALA A 74 12.65 -13.45 -13.90
N SER A 75 12.99 -12.29 -14.45
CA SER A 75 14.39 -11.87 -14.48
C SER A 75 14.90 -11.55 -13.07
N TYR A 76 16.22 -11.58 -12.87
CA TYR A 76 16.84 -11.12 -11.62
C TYR A 76 16.43 -9.68 -11.28
N GLU A 77 16.28 -8.81 -12.29
CA GLU A 77 15.84 -7.44 -12.11
C GLU A 77 14.40 -7.36 -11.60
N ASP A 78 13.48 -8.16 -12.17
CA ASP A 78 12.08 -8.22 -11.71
C ASP A 78 11.98 -8.70 -10.26
N LEU A 79 12.77 -9.72 -9.90
CA LEU A 79 12.81 -10.27 -8.55
C LEU A 79 13.39 -9.27 -7.54
N LEU A 80 14.44 -8.52 -7.90
CA LEU A 80 15.01 -7.47 -7.05
C LEU A 80 14.06 -6.28 -6.88
N LYS A 81 13.40 -5.86 -7.95
CA LYS A 81 12.35 -4.83 -7.91
C LYS A 81 11.22 -5.26 -7.01
N PHE A 82 10.74 -6.49 -7.17
CA PHE A 82 9.71 -7.08 -6.31
C PHE A 82 10.15 -7.05 -4.83
N ARG A 83 11.34 -7.56 -4.51
CA ARG A 83 11.86 -7.60 -3.13
C ARG A 83 11.95 -6.21 -2.49
N THR A 84 12.37 -5.21 -3.27
CA THR A 84 12.47 -3.83 -2.81
C THR A 84 11.08 -3.24 -2.57
N ALA A 85 10.16 -3.44 -3.51
CA ALA A 85 8.83 -2.85 -3.46
C ALA A 85 7.96 -3.42 -2.31
N VAL A 86 8.21 -4.66 -1.90
CA VAL A 86 7.52 -5.31 -0.77
C VAL A 86 8.27 -5.22 0.56
N SER A 87 9.38 -4.49 0.63
CA SER A 87 10.23 -4.40 1.83
C SER A 87 9.50 -3.83 3.06
N GLU A 88 8.47 -3.02 2.85
CA GLU A 88 7.67 -2.47 3.95
C GLU A 88 6.67 -3.48 4.55
N ALA A 89 6.53 -4.67 3.96
CA ALA A 89 5.53 -5.66 4.37
C ALA A 89 5.70 -6.09 5.84
N ASP A 90 6.94 -6.16 6.33
CA ASP A 90 7.25 -6.49 7.73
C ASP A 90 6.63 -5.51 8.74
N PHE A 91 6.40 -4.26 8.33
CA PHE A 91 5.82 -3.21 9.18
C PHE A 91 4.31 -3.05 9.00
N LEU A 92 3.78 -3.46 7.84
CA LEU A 92 2.38 -3.24 7.45
C LEU A 92 1.46 -4.41 7.82
N PHE A 93 2.03 -5.61 7.94
CA PHE A 93 1.29 -6.86 8.10
C PHE A 93 1.82 -7.70 9.27
N GLY A 94 1.04 -8.73 9.65
CA GLY A 94 1.54 -9.77 10.55
C GLY A 94 2.47 -10.75 9.82
N PRO A 95 3.16 -11.65 10.54
CA PRO A 95 4.23 -12.50 10.00
C PRO A 95 3.81 -13.41 8.85
N GLU A 96 2.50 -13.67 8.69
CA GLU A 96 1.98 -14.46 7.58
C GLU A 96 2.31 -13.86 6.20
N ILE A 97 2.16 -12.55 6.02
CA ILE A 97 2.33 -11.91 4.70
C ILE A 97 3.82 -11.82 4.31
N PRO A 98 4.74 -11.35 5.17
CA PRO A 98 6.16 -11.38 4.86
C PRO A 98 6.69 -12.79 4.59
N THR A 99 6.25 -13.79 5.36
CA THR A 99 6.64 -15.19 5.13
C THR A 99 6.15 -15.69 3.77
N TYR A 100 4.92 -15.34 3.39
CA TYR A 100 4.35 -15.70 2.10
C TYR A 100 5.06 -15.00 0.93
N ILE A 101 5.36 -13.71 1.07
CA ILE A 101 6.13 -12.94 0.09
C ILE A 101 7.54 -13.52 -0.09
N ASP A 102 8.17 -13.94 1.02
CA ASP A 102 9.49 -14.58 0.99
C ASP A 102 9.45 -15.94 0.27
N GLU A 103 8.38 -16.72 0.45
CA GLU A 103 8.17 -17.96 -0.30
C GLU A 103 8.04 -17.70 -1.81
N ILE A 104 7.22 -16.72 -2.21
CA ILE A 104 7.09 -16.30 -3.62
C ILE A 104 8.45 -15.89 -4.18
N TYR A 105 9.21 -15.08 -3.45
CA TYR A 105 10.54 -14.63 -3.86
C TYR A 105 11.50 -15.81 -4.06
N LYS A 106 11.59 -16.71 -3.07
CA LYS A 106 12.48 -17.88 -3.13
C LYS A 106 12.16 -18.78 -4.32
N ARG A 107 10.89 -19.06 -4.56
CA ARG A 107 10.45 -19.86 -5.71
C ARG A 107 10.68 -19.14 -7.04
N GLY A 108 10.49 -17.82 -7.08
CA GLY A 108 10.87 -16.99 -8.23
C GLY A 108 12.36 -17.07 -8.55
N VAL A 109 13.23 -17.05 -7.53
CA VAL A 109 14.68 -17.25 -7.69
C VAL A 109 14.99 -18.65 -8.20
N GLN A 110 14.32 -19.69 -7.70
CA GLN A 110 14.48 -21.06 -8.22
C GLN A 110 14.05 -21.17 -9.67
N LEU A 111 12.91 -20.58 -10.05
CA LEU A 111 12.46 -20.54 -11.44
C LEU A 111 13.49 -19.84 -12.35
N GLN A 112 14.08 -18.75 -11.89
CA GLN A 112 15.12 -18.03 -12.62
C GLN A 112 16.42 -18.83 -12.73
N TYR A 113 16.79 -19.57 -11.68
CA TYR A 113 17.91 -20.52 -11.72
C TYR A 113 17.68 -21.59 -12.78
N TRP A 114 16.54 -22.27 -12.76
CA TRP A 114 16.20 -23.28 -13.77
C TRP A 114 16.15 -22.71 -15.19
N SER A 115 15.62 -21.50 -15.35
CA SER A 115 15.60 -20.79 -16.63
C SER A 115 16.99 -20.49 -17.18
N GLY A 116 17.99 -20.29 -16.31
CA GLY A 116 19.39 -20.10 -16.70
C GLY A 116 20.14 -21.41 -17.00
N GLU A 117 19.75 -22.50 -16.35
CA GLU A 117 20.28 -23.85 -16.63
C GLU A 117 19.69 -24.46 -17.89
N TYR A 118 18.48 -24.05 -18.29
CA TYR A 118 17.82 -24.54 -19.50
C TYR A 118 18.72 -24.40 -20.73
N ARG A 119 18.87 -25.51 -21.46
CA ARG A 119 19.58 -25.58 -22.75
C ARG A 119 18.58 -25.94 -23.84
N ASP A 120 18.53 -25.10 -24.88
CA ASP A 120 17.77 -25.38 -26.09
C ASP A 120 18.54 -26.32 -27.04
N SER A 121 17.89 -26.73 -28.14
CA SER A 121 18.46 -27.66 -29.13
C SER A 121 19.67 -27.12 -29.89
N TYR A 122 19.99 -25.83 -29.78
CA TYR A 122 21.10 -25.18 -30.46
C TYR A 122 22.34 -25.02 -29.56
N GLN A 123 22.21 -25.29 -28.27
CA GLN A 123 23.30 -25.19 -27.31
C GLN A 123 23.99 -26.54 -27.08
N PRO A 124 25.31 -26.56 -26.84
CA PRO A 124 26.02 -27.80 -26.55
C PRO A 124 25.57 -28.37 -25.20
N PHE A 125 25.21 -29.65 -25.19
CA PHE A 125 24.94 -30.38 -23.95
C PHE A 125 26.26 -30.60 -23.20
N LEU A 126 26.32 -30.13 -21.96
CA LEU A 126 27.45 -30.37 -21.06
C LEU A 126 27.37 -31.78 -20.48
N GLU A 127 28.52 -32.36 -20.17
CA GLU A 127 28.60 -33.65 -19.47
C GLU A 127 27.88 -33.55 -18.11
N GLY A 128 26.91 -34.45 -17.87
CA GLY A 128 26.08 -34.43 -16.65
C GLY A 128 24.84 -33.52 -16.71
N TYR A 129 24.54 -32.87 -17.84
CA TYR A 129 23.29 -32.12 -18.02
C TYR A 129 22.08 -33.05 -18.10
N ASP A 130 21.08 -32.79 -17.26
CA ASP A 130 19.80 -33.51 -17.25
C ASP A 130 18.67 -32.55 -17.67
N HIS A 131 18.29 -32.63 -18.95
CA HIS A 131 17.25 -31.77 -19.53
C HIS A 131 15.89 -31.99 -18.85
N GLN A 132 15.55 -33.24 -18.53
CA GLN A 132 14.26 -33.57 -17.93
C GLN A 132 14.15 -32.95 -16.54
N LYS A 133 15.20 -33.10 -15.72
CA LYS A 133 15.26 -32.48 -14.39
C LYS A 133 15.09 -30.97 -14.43
N VAL A 134 15.72 -30.29 -15.38
CA VAL A 134 15.59 -28.82 -15.53
C VAL A 134 14.16 -28.45 -15.92
N CYS A 135 13.58 -29.12 -16.91
CA CYS A 135 12.21 -28.89 -17.35
C CYS A 135 11.19 -29.18 -16.23
N ASP A 136 11.38 -30.24 -15.46
CA ASP A 136 10.54 -30.59 -14.31
C ASP A 136 10.63 -29.53 -13.22
N GLY A 137 11.85 -29.02 -12.94
CA GLY A 137 12.08 -27.93 -12.00
C GLY A 137 11.39 -26.63 -12.43
N MET A 138 11.49 -26.26 -13.70
CA MET A 138 10.79 -25.09 -14.26
C MET A 138 9.26 -25.24 -14.13
N HIS A 139 8.72 -26.40 -14.50
CA HIS A 139 7.28 -26.66 -14.40
C HIS A 139 6.81 -26.61 -12.94
N ALA A 140 7.55 -27.22 -12.01
CA ALA A 140 7.18 -27.24 -10.60
C ALA A 140 7.05 -25.82 -10.02
N GLU A 141 8.04 -24.97 -10.25
CA GLU A 141 8.00 -23.59 -9.72
C GLU A 141 7.01 -22.71 -10.46
N CYS A 142 6.94 -22.80 -11.79
CA CYS A 142 5.99 -22.02 -12.59
C CYS A 142 4.54 -22.37 -12.22
N ASN A 143 4.19 -23.66 -12.12
CA ASN A 143 2.85 -24.10 -11.75
C ASN A 143 2.47 -23.62 -10.35
N TRP A 144 3.39 -23.74 -9.38
CA TRP A 144 3.11 -23.26 -8.02
C TRP A 144 2.89 -21.75 -8.00
N LEU A 145 3.75 -20.98 -8.67
CA LEU A 145 3.68 -19.51 -8.71
C LEU A 145 2.39 -19.04 -9.40
N VAL A 146 2.04 -19.62 -10.54
CA VAL A 146 0.80 -19.30 -11.26
C VAL A 146 -0.45 -19.65 -10.45
N ALA A 147 -0.40 -20.68 -9.59
CA ALA A 147 -1.51 -21.00 -8.70
C ALA A 147 -1.72 -20.00 -7.56
N GLN A 148 -0.81 -19.03 -7.35
CA GLN A 148 -0.86 -18.11 -6.19
C GLN A 148 -1.81 -16.91 -6.33
N PHE A 149 -2.48 -16.70 -7.48
CA PHE A 149 -3.39 -15.54 -7.63
C PHE A 149 -4.55 -15.55 -6.62
N ASP A 150 -5.24 -16.67 -6.46
CA ASP A 150 -6.35 -16.80 -5.51
C ASP A 150 -5.87 -16.86 -4.04
N PRO A 151 -4.84 -17.66 -3.69
CA PRO A 151 -4.25 -17.62 -2.35
C PRO A 151 -3.76 -16.24 -1.93
N ALA A 152 -3.11 -15.50 -2.83
CA ALA A 152 -2.69 -14.13 -2.55
C ALA A 152 -3.89 -13.24 -2.25
N LYS A 153 -4.95 -13.31 -3.08
CA LYS A 153 -6.17 -12.53 -2.84
C LYS A 153 -6.76 -12.82 -1.46
N GLU A 154 -6.92 -14.09 -1.09
CA GLU A 154 -7.49 -14.47 0.22
C GLU A 154 -6.63 -14.03 1.40
N LYS A 155 -5.31 -14.19 1.32
CA LYS A 155 -4.37 -13.78 2.38
C LYS A 155 -4.38 -12.27 2.61
N PHE A 156 -4.44 -11.48 1.54
CA PHE A 156 -4.45 -10.03 1.63
C PHE A 156 -5.83 -9.46 1.96
N ARG A 157 -6.93 -10.17 1.63
CA ARG A 157 -8.32 -9.72 1.88
C ARG A 157 -8.55 -9.26 3.31
N LYS A 158 -8.06 -10.00 4.30
CA LYS A 158 -8.21 -9.65 5.74
C LYS A 158 -7.53 -8.34 6.14
N TYR A 159 -6.57 -7.84 5.36
CA TYR A 159 -5.85 -6.60 5.64
C TYR A 159 -6.33 -5.41 4.81
N LEU A 160 -7.06 -5.68 3.73
CA LEU A 160 -7.61 -4.71 2.79
C LEU A 160 -9.12 -4.49 2.96
N ASP A 161 -9.77 -5.20 3.88
CA ASP A 161 -11.17 -4.97 4.21
C ASP A 161 -11.33 -3.66 5.03
N ILE A 162 -11.91 -2.63 4.39
CA ILE A 162 -12.17 -1.31 5.00
C ILE A 162 -13.57 -1.28 5.66
N SER A 163 -14.35 -2.37 5.57
CA SER A 163 -15.73 -2.40 6.10
C SER A 163 -15.82 -2.57 7.62
N ARG A 164 -14.68 -2.68 8.32
CA ARG A 164 -14.58 -2.85 9.77
C ARG A 164 -14.10 -1.60 10.49
#